data_AF-A0A356L5S4-F1
#
_entry.id   AF-A0A356L5S4-F1
#
_cell.length_a   1.000
_cell.length_b   1.000
_cell.length_c   1.000
_cell.angle_alpha   90.00
_cell.angle_beta   90.00
_cell.angle_gamma   90.00
#
_symmetry.space_group_name_H-M   'P 1'
#
loop_
_entity.id
_entity.type
_entity.pdbx_description
1 polymer ?
#
loop_
_entity_poly.entity_id
_entity_poly.type
_entity_poly.pdbx_seq_one_letter_code
_entity_poly.pdbx_strand_id
1 'polypeptide(L)'
;MDTGNFTTFVIENAELALPNNENDFYGKGTVSSTAPITLEKGQFAICTNNTAVISALTIGTKVRTQFEFINDFANVTSATGYQGHFLASGEYFHDSPSVLAARHPRTVVGVKADGTIVMTVIDGRQTVVGMDGMFDNEMAATMKRYGCLEAYNLDGGGSTTMIIRQNGQFVVTNSPSDGALRRDGNCLLIAVKMPTIELNVVATADSLAFDVDLVSNNGHDIQRLFLEVNGLKQECTDETLIFSGLTHDTGYYYRFSYLDSLGTEHTLLNDGICQSLKIPPEFIRLEIAEAFTFYEIQIIYEDPDGSGAFLEVKLTINGRVYTVRRNGGFPCY
;
A
#
# COMPACT_ATOMS: atom_id res chain seq x y z
N MET A 1 -30.66 -12.04 -36.25
CA MET A 1 -31.50 -11.90 -35.05
C MET A 1 -32.05 -13.26 -34.73
N ASP A 2 -31.58 -13.83 -33.62
CA ASP A 2 -32.07 -15.10 -33.11
C ASP A 2 -33.43 -14.86 -32.42
N THR A 3 -34.39 -15.77 -32.62
CA THR A 3 -35.81 -15.58 -32.25
C THR A 3 -36.16 -16.10 -30.85
N GLY A 4 -35.16 -16.32 -30.01
CA GLY A 4 -35.33 -16.78 -28.63
C GLY A 4 -35.85 -15.69 -27.67
N ASN A 5 -36.59 -16.10 -26.64
CA ASN A 5 -36.90 -15.26 -25.49
C ASN A 5 -35.63 -15.08 -24.65
N PHE A 6 -34.94 -13.95 -24.82
CA PHE A 6 -33.79 -13.58 -24.00
C PHE A 6 -34.22 -12.69 -22.83
N THR A 7 -33.61 -12.89 -21.67
CA THR A 7 -33.64 -11.94 -20.56
C THR A 7 -32.45 -11.00 -20.68
N THR A 8 -32.67 -9.71 -20.48
CA THR A 8 -31.65 -8.67 -20.60
C THR A 8 -31.25 -8.14 -19.23
N PHE A 9 -29.95 -8.03 -18.98
CA PHE A 9 -29.37 -7.38 -17.81
C PHE A 9 -28.42 -6.29 -18.29
N VAL A 10 -28.69 -5.04 -17.92
CA VAL A 10 -27.98 -3.87 -18.42
C VAL A 10 -27.03 -3.33 -17.36
N ILE A 11 -25.85 -2.91 -17.79
CA ILE A 11 -24.83 -2.24 -16.99
C ILE A 11 -24.62 -0.85 -17.61
N GLU A 12 -25.35 0.15 -17.10
CA GLU A 12 -25.31 1.53 -17.63
C GLU A 12 -24.07 2.32 -17.17
N ASN A 13 -23.54 1.99 -16.00
CA ASN A 13 -22.34 2.61 -15.43
C ASN A 13 -21.24 1.56 -15.29
N ALA A 14 -20.75 1.03 -16.41
CA ALA A 14 -19.71 0.01 -16.38
C ALA A 14 -18.40 0.57 -15.81
N GLU A 15 -17.70 -0.24 -15.02
CA GLU A 15 -16.30 0.04 -14.67
C GLU A 15 -15.43 -0.05 -15.93
N LEU A 16 -15.70 -1.05 -16.79
CA LEU A 16 -15.06 -1.27 -18.07
C LEU A 16 -16.06 -1.86 -19.07
N ALA A 17 -16.05 -1.34 -20.30
CA ALA A 17 -16.77 -1.89 -21.44
C ALA A 17 -15.88 -1.74 -22.68
N LEU A 18 -15.18 -2.81 -23.05
CA LEU A 18 -14.16 -2.85 -24.08
C LEU A 18 -14.60 -3.80 -25.21
N PRO A 19 -15.36 -3.30 -26.20
CA PRO A 19 -15.68 -4.05 -27.40
C PRO A 19 -14.50 -3.97 -28.37
N ASN A 20 -13.62 -4.97 -28.33
CA ASN A 20 -12.46 -5.03 -29.22
C ASN A 20 -12.89 -5.41 -30.65
N ASN A 21 -13.74 -6.43 -30.77
CA ASN A 21 -14.41 -6.81 -32.01
C ASN A 21 -15.69 -7.64 -31.71
N GLU A 22 -16.35 -8.13 -32.75
CA GLU A 22 -17.59 -8.91 -32.63
C GLU A 22 -17.47 -10.19 -31.78
N ASN A 23 -16.26 -10.75 -31.66
CA ASN A 23 -15.96 -11.98 -30.93
C ASN A 23 -14.99 -11.73 -29.76
N ASP A 24 -14.77 -10.47 -29.37
CA ASP A 24 -13.89 -10.11 -28.26
C ASP A 24 -14.47 -8.94 -27.48
N PHE A 25 -14.98 -9.27 -26.29
CA PHE A 25 -15.62 -8.33 -25.39
C PHE A 25 -15.15 -8.57 -23.97
N TYR A 26 -14.68 -7.49 -23.34
CA TYR A 26 -14.50 -7.44 -21.88
C TYR A 26 -15.48 -6.43 -21.28
N GLY A 27 -16.29 -6.89 -20.33
CA GLY A 27 -17.22 -6.06 -19.58
C GLY A 27 -17.07 -6.29 -18.09
N LYS A 28 -17.08 -5.21 -17.30
CA LYS A 28 -17.09 -5.28 -15.84
C LYS A 28 -17.95 -4.16 -15.28
N GLY A 29 -18.83 -4.50 -14.35
CA GLY A 29 -19.67 -3.51 -13.66
C GLY A 29 -20.74 -4.16 -12.83
N THR A 30 -21.75 -3.39 -12.49
CA THR A 30 -22.88 -3.84 -11.67
C THR A 30 -24.16 -3.72 -12.48
N VAL A 31 -25.00 -4.76 -12.48
CA VAL A 31 -26.30 -4.74 -13.16
C VAL A 31 -27.15 -3.62 -12.58
N SER A 32 -27.54 -2.66 -13.42
CA SER A 32 -28.34 -1.48 -13.03
C SER A 32 -29.80 -1.59 -13.44
N SER A 33 -30.09 -2.32 -14.52
CA SER A 33 -31.44 -2.43 -15.07
C SER A 33 -31.66 -3.77 -15.75
N THR A 34 -32.93 -4.15 -15.93
CA THR A 34 -33.38 -5.29 -16.75
C THR A 34 -34.28 -4.84 -17.91
N ALA A 35 -34.53 -3.53 -18.02
CA ALA A 35 -35.29 -2.97 -19.13
C ALA A 35 -34.43 -2.95 -20.40
N PRO A 36 -34.98 -3.29 -21.57
CA PRO A 36 -34.29 -3.13 -22.84
C PRO A 36 -33.93 -1.66 -23.08
N ILE A 37 -32.68 -1.38 -23.45
CA ILE A 37 -32.22 -0.05 -23.83
C ILE A 37 -31.39 -0.10 -25.11
N THR A 38 -31.24 1.04 -25.78
CA THR A 38 -30.17 1.25 -26.76
C THR A 38 -28.90 1.56 -26.00
N LEU A 39 -27.86 0.75 -26.17
CA LEU A 39 -26.59 0.93 -25.47
C LEU A 39 -25.83 2.17 -25.97
N GLU A 40 -25.32 2.96 -25.04
CA GLU A 40 -24.37 4.04 -25.32
C GLU A 40 -22.92 3.61 -25.06
N LYS A 41 -21.95 4.44 -25.45
CA LYS A 41 -20.53 4.19 -25.21
C LYS A 41 -20.27 4.03 -23.71
N GLY A 42 -19.60 2.94 -23.34
CA GLY A 42 -19.31 2.62 -21.93
C GLY A 42 -20.39 1.78 -21.24
N GLN A 43 -21.46 1.41 -21.96
CA GLN A 43 -22.50 0.52 -21.46
C GLN A 43 -22.39 -0.86 -22.11
N PHE A 44 -22.88 -1.88 -21.43
CA PHE A 44 -23.08 -3.20 -22.02
C PHE A 44 -24.30 -3.90 -21.42
N ALA A 45 -24.76 -4.93 -22.11
CA ALA A 45 -25.85 -5.77 -21.64
C ALA A 45 -25.53 -7.25 -21.82
N ILE A 46 -26.01 -8.07 -20.90
CA ILE A 46 -26.03 -9.52 -21.00
C ILE A 46 -27.44 -9.90 -21.45
N CYS A 47 -27.56 -10.36 -22.69
CA CYS A 47 -28.80 -10.92 -23.23
C CYS A 47 -28.65 -12.44 -23.26
N THR A 48 -29.41 -13.15 -22.41
CA THR A 48 -29.25 -14.61 -22.26
C THR A 48 -30.58 -15.31 -22.10
N ASN A 49 -30.66 -16.54 -22.60
CA ASN A 49 -31.75 -17.49 -22.32
C ASN A 49 -31.26 -18.64 -21.42
N ASN A 50 -30.01 -18.59 -20.93
CA ASN A 50 -29.45 -19.57 -20.03
C ASN A 50 -30.03 -19.36 -18.62
N THR A 51 -30.78 -20.35 -18.14
CA THR A 51 -31.49 -20.29 -16.86
C THR A 51 -30.57 -20.16 -15.64
N ALA A 52 -29.34 -20.72 -15.70
CA ALA A 52 -28.37 -20.58 -14.62
C ALA A 52 -27.83 -19.13 -14.54
N VAL A 53 -27.56 -18.51 -15.70
CA VAL A 53 -27.15 -17.10 -15.74
C VAL A 53 -28.29 -16.21 -15.28
N ILE A 54 -29.52 -16.43 -15.75
CA ILE A 54 -30.70 -15.67 -15.34
C ILE A 54 -30.90 -15.76 -13.82
N SER A 55 -30.71 -16.94 -13.21
CA SER A 55 -30.86 -17.13 -11.77
C SER A 55 -29.75 -16.47 -10.94
N ALA A 56 -28.58 -16.26 -11.53
CA ALA A 56 -27.43 -15.65 -10.86
C ALA A 56 -27.42 -14.11 -10.93
N LEU A 57 -28.19 -13.51 -11.86
CA LEU A 57 -28.17 -12.08 -12.12
C LEU A 57 -29.43 -11.39 -11.59
N THR A 58 -29.22 -10.38 -10.74
CA THR A 58 -30.24 -9.44 -10.27
C THR A 58 -29.67 -8.03 -10.33
N ILE A 59 -30.52 -7.00 -10.25
CA ILE A 59 -30.05 -5.62 -10.07
C ILE A 59 -29.17 -5.57 -8.82
N GLY A 60 -27.98 -4.97 -8.93
CA GLY A 60 -26.96 -4.95 -7.89
C GLY A 60 -25.92 -6.06 -7.98
N THR A 61 -26.11 -7.08 -8.82
CA THR A 61 -25.09 -8.13 -9.03
C THR A 61 -23.88 -7.54 -9.75
N LYS A 62 -22.69 -7.71 -9.16
CA LYS A 62 -21.41 -7.37 -9.81
C LYS A 62 -21.02 -8.47 -10.79
N VAL A 63 -20.76 -8.08 -12.04
CA VAL A 63 -20.47 -9.01 -13.13
C VAL A 63 -19.13 -8.69 -13.79
N ARG A 64 -18.50 -9.75 -14.31
CA ARG A 64 -17.41 -9.67 -15.28
C ARG A 64 -17.74 -10.63 -16.42
N THR A 65 -17.80 -10.10 -17.63
CA THR A 65 -18.00 -10.86 -18.87
C THR A 65 -16.70 -10.85 -19.65
N GLN A 66 -16.13 -12.03 -19.82
CA GLN A 66 -14.90 -12.26 -20.58
C GLN A 66 -14.97 -13.67 -21.16
N PHE A 67 -14.20 -13.93 -22.20
CA PHE A 67 -14.01 -15.31 -22.66
C PHE A 67 -13.22 -16.11 -21.64
N GLU A 68 -13.56 -17.38 -21.50
CA GLU A 68 -12.77 -18.31 -20.71
C GLU A 68 -11.43 -18.53 -21.43
N PHE A 69 -10.34 -18.33 -20.69
CA PHE A 69 -9.05 -18.77 -21.18
C PHE A 69 -9.02 -20.29 -21.21
N ILE A 70 -8.59 -20.86 -22.32
CA ILE A 70 -8.55 -22.31 -22.54
C ILE A 70 -7.11 -22.82 -22.61
N ASN A 71 -6.94 -24.15 -22.59
CA ASN A 71 -5.65 -24.83 -22.70
C ASN A 71 -4.65 -24.35 -21.64
N ASP A 72 -3.44 -23.95 -22.04
CA ASP A 72 -2.36 -23.52 -21.15
C ASP A 72 -2.72 -22.28 -20.31
N PHE A 73 -3.73 -21.51 -20.75
CA PHE A 73 -4.23 -20.36 -20.01
C PHE A 73 -5.49 -20.67 -19.18
N ALA A 74 -5.96 -21.93 -19.16
CA ALA A 74 -7.08 -22.32 -18.32
C ALA A 74 -6.81 -21.98 -16.85
N ASN A 75 -7.80 -21.39 -16.18
CA ASN A 75 -7.73 -20.89 -14.79
C ASN A 75 -6.81 -19.68 -14.55
N VAL A 76 -6.24 -19.07 -15.59
CA VAL A 76 -5.54 -17.79 -15.45
C VAL A 76 -6.54 -16.70 -15.08
N THR A 77 -6.28 -15.99 -14.00
CA THR A 77 -7.17 -14.91 -13.50
C THR A 77 -6.70 -13.50 -13.88
N SER A 78 -5.42 -13.38 -14.26
CA SER A 78 -4.76 -12.15 -14.67
C SER A 78 -3.65 -12.47 -15.66
N ALA A 79 -3.49 -11.66 -16.70
CA ALA A 79 -2.41 -11.76 -17.68
C ALA A 79 -1.88 -10.36 -18.02
N THR A 80 -0.60 -10.27 -18.35
CA THR A 80 0.03 -9.08 -18.93
C THR A 80 0.93 -9.48 -20.09
N GLY A 81 1.07 -8.59 -21.06
CA GLY A 81 2.02 -8.78 -22.15
C GLY A 81 3.46 -8.45 -21.71
N TYR A 82 4.43 -8.95 -22.46
CA TYR A 82 5.85 -8.60 -22.34
C TYR A 82 6.37 -8.08 -23.69
N GLN A 83 7.50 -7.38 -23.69
CA GLN A 83 8.14 -6.84 -24.90
C GLN A 83 9.28 -7.72 -25.44
N GLY A 84 9.86 -8.61 -24.63
CA GLY A 84 10.74 -9.65 -25.17
C GLY A 84 11.08 -10.76 -24.17
N HIS A 85 11.24 -11.97 -24.69
CA HIS A 85 11.72 -13.14 -23.97
C HIS A 85 13.23 -13.24 -24.21
N PHE A 86 14.05 -13.06 -23.16
CA PHE A 86 15.51 -12.94 -23.34
C PHE A 86 16.32 -14.05 -22.66
N LEU A 87 15.67 -14.89 -21.87
CA LEU A 87 16.26 -16.06 -21.24
C LEU A 87 15.24 -17.20 -21.33
N ALA A 88 15.63 -18.30 -21.98
CA ALA A 88 14.79 -19.47 -22.17
C ALA A 88 15.57 -20.72 -21.78
N SER A 89 14.99 -21.57 -20.94
CA SER A 89 15.61 -22.80 -20.43
C SER A 89 17.02 -22.56 -19.84
N GLY A 90 17.23 -21.40 -19.20
CA GLY A 90 18.51 -21.00 -18.60
C GLY A 90 19.56 -20.51 -19.59
N GLU A 91 19.23 -20.38 -20.87
CA GLU A 91 20.14 -19.90 -21.92
C GLU A 91 19.67 -18.58 -22.52
N TYR A 92 20.64 -17.77 -22.95
CA TYR A 92 20.35 -16.50 -23.60
C TYR A 92 19.52 -16.76 -24.86
N PHE A 93 18.37 -16.11 -24.92
CA PHE A 93 17.46 -16.16 -26.05
C PHE A 93 17.31 -14.74 -26.59
N HIS A 94 17.36 -14.56 -27.90
CA HIS A 94 17.24 -13.24 -28.51
C HIS A 94 16.02 -13.21 -29.42
N ASP A 95 14.88 -12.80 -28.87
CA ASP A 95 13.62 -12.65 -29.62
C ASP A 95 13.57 -11.33 -30.43
N SER A 96 14.69 -10.93 -31.04
CA SER A 96 14.93 -9.71 -31.87
C SER A 96 13.98 -8.49 -31.74
N PRO A 97 13.64 -7.95 -30.55
CA PRO A 97 12.91 -6.68 -30.50
C PRO A 97 13.95 -5.57 -30.61
N SER A 98 13.77 -4.64 -31.55
CA SER A 98 14.70 -3.50 -31.70
C SER A 98 14.92 -2.71 -30.40
N VAL A 99 13.92 -2.69 -29.51
CA VAL A 99 13.94 -2.04 -28.20
C VAL A 99 14.88 -2.70 -27.18
N LEU A 100 15.33 -3.94 -27.41
CA LEU A 100 16.26 -4.65 -26.53
C LEU A 100 17.73 -4.52 -26.96
N ALA A 101 17.97 -4.05 -28.18
CA ALA A 101 19.31 -3.92 -28.77
C ALA A 101 20.13 -2.71 -28.27
N ALA A 102 19.62 -1.96 -27.29
CA ALA A 102 20.28 -0.80 -26.70
C ALA A 102 20.23 -0.86 -25.17
N ARG A 103 21.15 -0.17 -24.48
CA ARG A 103 21.06 -0.01 -23.03
C ARG A 103 19.97 0.96 -22.65
N HIS A 104 19.04 0.49 -21.83
CA HIS A 104 17.99 1.29 -21.23
C HIS A 104 17.71 0.83 -19.81
N PRO A 105 17.01 1.64 -19.00
CA PRO A 105 16.34 1.14 -17.82
C PRO A 105 15.36 0.01 -18.22
N ARG A 106 15.25 -1.03 -17.40
CA ARG A 106 14.48 -2.24 -17.71
C ARG A 106 13.64 -2.68 -16.52
N THR A 107 12.45 -3.17 -16.81
CA THR A 107 11.61 -3.90 -15.84
C THR A 107 11.53 -5.34 -16.30
N VAL A 108 11.83 -6.28 -15.40
CA VAL A 108 12.05 -7.69 -15.75
C VAL A 108 11.30 -8.60 -14.79
N VAL A 109 10.74 -9.68 -15.32
CA VAL A 109 10.19 -10.79 -14.54
C VAL A 109 10.90 -12.06 -14.96
N GLY A 110 11.54 -12.74 -14.01
CA GLY A 110 12.15 -14.05 -14.17
C GLY A 110 11.44 -15.14 -13.38
N VAL A 111 11.62 -16.39 -13.80
CA VAL A 111 11.03 -17.58 -13.18
C VAL A 111 12.13 -18.60 -12.93
N LYS A 112 12.25 -19.06 -11.68
CA LYS A 112 13.19 -20.12 -11.27
C LYS A 112 12.60 -21.51 -11.54
N ALA A 113 13.44 -22.53 -11.43
CA ALA A 113 13.06 -23.93 -11.63
C ALA A 113 11.93 -24.41 -10.70
N ASP A 114 11.83 -23.85 -9.50
CA ASP A 114 10.79 -24.17 -8.51
C ASP A 114 9.50 -23.34 -8.68
N GLY A 115 9.44 -22.50 -9.71
CA GLY A 115 8.32 -21.58 -9.95
C GLY A 115 8.42 -20.24 -9.21
N THR A 116 9.47 -20.01 -8.41
CA THR A 116 9.69 -18.71 -7.75
C THR A 116 9.81 -17.60 -8.79
N ILE A 117 9.01 -16.54 -8.61
CA ILE A 117 9.05 -15.35 -9.45
C ILE A 117 10.10 -14.37 -8.91
N VAL A 118 10.93 -13.82 -9.80
CA VAL A 118 11.91 -12.79 -9.51
C VAL A 118 11.55 -11.53 -10.28
N MET A 119 11.12 -10.48 -9.59
CA MET A 119 10.85 -9.18 -10.19
C MET A 119 12.06 -8.26 -9.99
N THR A 120 12.52 -7.63 -11.06
CA THR A 120 13.74 -6.82 -11.06
C THR A 120 13.54 -5.54 -11.85
N VAL A 121 14.08 -4.43 -11.34
CA VAL A 121 14.26 -3.20 -12.10
C VAL A 121 15.74 -2.90 -12.26
N ILE A 122 16.11 -2.34 -13.40
CA ILE A 122 17.46 -1.93 -13.75
C ILE A 122 17.41 -0.46 -14.09
N ASP A 123 18.17 0.36 -13.36
CA ASP A 123 18.31 1.79 -13.66
C ASP A 123 19.18 2.00 -14.90
N GLY A 124 18.92 3.09 -15.62
CA GLY A 124 19.65 3.42 -16.85
C GLY A 124 19.53 4.89 -17.27
N ARG A 125 20.20 5.26 -18.37
CA ARG A 125 20.29 6.63 -18.91
C ARG A 125 20.88 7.67 -17.93
N GLN A 126 21.58 7.21 -16.92
CA GLN A 126 22.20 8.00 -15.86
C GLN A 126 23.72 7.75 -15.86
N THR A 127 24.34 7.86 -17.05
CA THR A 127 25.76 7.55 -17.30
C THR A 127 26.72 8.33 -16.38
N VAL A 128 26.36 9.57 -16.02
CA VAL A 128 27.17 10.41 -15.11
C VAL A 128 27.41 9.74 -13.76
N VAL A 129 26.47 8.91 -13.29
CA VAL A 129 26.56 8.13 -12.05
C VAL A 129 26.77 6.63 -12.29
N GLY A 130 27.15 6.25 -13.51
CA GLY A 130 27.50 4.86 -13.88
C GLY A 130 26.30 3.94 -14.11
N MET A 131 25.10 4.48 -14.30
CA MET A 131 23.87 3.71 -14.52
C MET A 131 23.42 3.83 -15.98
N ASP A 132 24.01 3.03 -16.87
CA ASP A 132 23.70 3.09 -18.30
C ASP A 132 22.43 2.30 -18.69
N GLY A 133 22.04 1.34 -17.86
CA GLY A 133 21.04 0.33 -18.19
C GLY A 133 21.68 -0.92 -18.77
N MET A 134 20.84 -1.83 -19.26
CA MET A 134 21.28 -3.14 -19.78
C MET A 134 20.74 -3.46 -21.16
N PHE A 135 21.57 -4.17 -21.93
CA PHE A 135 21.16 -4.96 -23.09
C PHE A 135 20.47 -6.26 -22.64
N ASP A 136 19.76 -6.92 -23.55
CA ASP A 136 19.14 -8.23 -23.29
C ASP A 136 20.12 -9.33 -22.87
N ASN A 137 21.28 -9.44 -23.50
CA ASN A 137 22.30 -10.42 -23.11
C ASN A 137 22.83 -10.17 -21.68
N GLU A 138 22.95 -8.92 -21.25
CA GLU A 138 23.33 -8.54 -19.88
C GLU A 138 22.21 -8.85 -18.89
N MET A 139 20.95 -8.59 -19.27
CA MET A 139 19.79 -9.02 -18.49
C MET A 139 19.76 -10.54 -18.35
N ALA A 140 20.00 -11.30 -19.43
CA ALA A 140 20.01 -12.76 -19.42
C ALA A 140 21.07 -13.30 -18.46
N ALA A 141 22.31 -12.78 -18.54
CA ALA A 141 23.38 -13.13 -17.61
C ALA A 141 23.00 -12.81 -16.16
N THR A 142 22.35 -11.67 -15.92
CA THR A 142 21.88 -11.25 -14.59
C THR A 142 20.81 -12.19 -14.05
N MET A 143 19.77 -12.47 -14.82
CA MET A 143 18.67 -13.35 -14.38
C MET A 143 19.13 -14.79 -14.19
N LYS A 144 20.05 -15.29 -15.05
CA LYS A 144 20.71 -16.58 -14.88
C LYS A 144 21.50 -16.63 -13.57
N ARG A 145 22.23 -15.57 -13.21
CA ARG A 145 22.94 -15.47 -11.92
C ARG A 145 21.99 -15.56 -10.72
N TYR A 146 20.77 -15.05 -10.83
CA TYR A 146 19.73 -15.17 -9.79
C TYR A 146 18.94 -16.50 -9.84
N GLY A 147 19.35 -17.44 -10.70
CA GLY A 147 18.79 -18.79 -10.79
C GLY A 147 17.51 -18.89 -11.61
N CYS A 148 17.18 -17.88 -12.42
CA CYS A 148 16.04 -17.95 -13.33
C CYS A 148 16.36 -18.85 -14.52
N LEU A 149 15.35 -19.59 -14.99
CA LEU A 149 15.38 -20.36 -16.23
C LEU A 149 14.65 -19.64 -17.36
N GLU A 150 13.58 -18.93 -17.03
CA GLU A 150 12.84 -18.08 -17.95
C GLU A 150 12.94 -16.62 -17.51
N ALA A 151 13.04 -15.67 -18.43
CA ALA A 151 12.93 -14.25 -18.11
C ALA A 151 12.40 -13.39 -19.26
N TYR A 152 11.56 -12.44 -18.89
CA TYR A 152 10.81 -11.58 -19.80
C TYR A 152 11.02 -10.12 -19.44
N ASN A 153 11.21 -9.28 -20.45
CA ASN A 153 11.28 -7.83 -20.31
C ASN A 153 9.90 -7.22 -20.48
N LEU A 154 9.48 -6.39 -19.52
CA LEU A 154 8.25 -5.59 -19.56
C LEU A 154 8.53 -4.19 -20.11
N ASP A 155 7.64 -3.23 -19.87
CA ASP A 155 7.92 -1.84 -20.22
C ASP A 155 9.14 -1.29 -19.45
N GLY A 156 9.93 -0.47 -20.13
CA GLY A 156 11.22 0.01 -19.65
C GLY A 156 11.41 1.51 -19.83
N GLY A 157 12.65 1.97 -19.89
CA GLY A 157 12.95 3.40 -19.96
C GLY A 157 12.42 4.14 -18.73
N GLY A 158 11.90 5.36 -18.90
CA GLY A 158 11.36 6.16 -17.80
C GLY A 158 10.13 5.58 -17.11
N SER A 159 9.52 4.53 -17.66
CA SER A 159 8.44 3.77 -17.00
C SER A 159 8.99 2.82 -15.92
N THR A 160 10.30 2.50 -15.94
CA THR A 160 10.91 1.55 -15.01
C THR A 160 10.82 2.05 -13.58
N THR A 161 9.93 1.45 -12.81
CA THR A 161 9.68 1.82 -11.42
C THR A 161 9.35 0.58 -10.60
N MET A 162 10.02 0.41 -9.47
CA MET A 162 9.63 -0.55 -8.42
C MET A 162 9.30 0.21 -7.15
N ILE A 163 8.12 -0.11 -6.59
CA ILE A 163 7.65 0.43 -5.32
C ILE A 163 7.44 -0.73 -4.37
N ILE A 164 8.01 -0.63 -3.18
CA ILE A 164 7.78 -1.60 -2.09
C ILE A 164 7.11 -0.89 -0.92
N ARG A 165 6.44 -1.67 -0.07
CA ARG A 165 5.97 -1.19 1.22
C ARG A 165 7.05 -1.44 2.27
N GLN A 166 7.61 -0.37 2.82
CA GLN A 166 8.63 -0.40 3.88
C GLN A 166 8.19 0.52 5.01
N ASN A 167 8.15 0.00 6.24
CA ASN A 167 7.77 0.75 7.44
C ASN A 167 6.43 1.50 7.30
N GLY A 168 5.39 0.82 6.82
CA GLY A 168 4.07 1.43 6.57
C GLY A 168 3.99 2.38 5.38
N GLN A 169 5.09 2.67 4.69
CA GLN A 169 5.15 3.63 3.58
C GLN A 169 5.50 2.96 2.26
N PHE A 170 5.00 3.53 1.16
CA PHE A 170 5.40 3.13 -0.18
C PHE A 170 6.66 3.88 -0.58
N VAL A 171 7.71 3.13 -0.90
CA VAL A 171 9.03 3.66 -1.22
C VAL A 171 9.43 3.19 -2.61
N VAL A 172 9.87 4.12 -3.44
CA VAL A 172 10.48 3.83 -4.74
C VAL A 172 11.89 3.31 -4.50
N THR A 173 12.23 2.14 -5.03
CA THR A 173 13.51 1.46 -4.75
C THR A 173 14.59 1.67 -5.80
N ASN A 174 14.26 2.36 -6.90
CA ASN A 174 15.15 2.61 -8.02
C ASN A 174 15.19 4.11 -8.36
N SER A 175 16.05 4.53 -9.30
CA SER A 175 16.21 5.92 -9.74
C SER A 175 15.52 6.17 -11.10
N PRO A 176 14.31 6.78 -11.13
CA PRO A 176 13.58 7.00 -12.38
C PRO A 176 14.37 7.86 -13.38
N SER A 177 14.52 7.37 -14.62
CA SER A 177 15.43 7.98 -15.59
C SER A 177 14.97 9.34 -16.15
N ASP A 178 13.69 9.69 -15.98
CA ASP A 178 13.13 10.96 -16.47
C ASP A 178 13.31 12.11 -15.46
N GLY A 179 13.96 11.85 -14.32
CA GLY A 179 14.08 12.79 -13.19
C GLY A 179 12.81 12.90 -12.34
N ALA A 180 11.72 12.25 -12.75
CA ALA A 180 10.49 12.09 -12.00
C ALA A 180 9.81 10.76 -12.36
N LEU A 181 8.84 10.34 -11.54
CA LEU A 181 7.99 9.18 -11.84
C LEU A 181 7.13 9.45 -13.07
N ARG A 182 7.11 8.50 -14.01
CA ARG A 182 6.27 8.55 -15.21
C ARG A 182 4.87 8.02 -14.91
N ARG A 183 3.88 8.52 -15.64
CA ARG A 183 2.53 7.94 -15.66
C ARG A 183 2.47 6.80 -16.66
N ASP A 184 2.18 5.61 -16.16
CA ASP A 184 2.06 4.40 -16.98
C ASP A 184 0.60 3.95 -17.09
N GLY A 185 0.31 3.15 -18.12
CA GLY A 185 -1.06 2.68 -18.40
C GLY A 185 -1.51 1.51 -17.53
N ASN A 186 -0.58 0.77 -16.92
CA ASN A 186 -0.84 -0.37 -16.03
C ASN A 186 0.36 -0.65 -15.12
N CYS A 187 0.21 -1.59 -14.19
CA CYS A 187 1.30 -2.11 -13.36
C CYS A 187 1.06 -3.58 -12.98
N LEU A 188 2.12 -4.25 -12.49
CA LEU A 188 2.00 -5.50 -11.75
C LEU A 188 1.97 -5.20 -10.25
N LEU A 189 0.84 -5.51 -9.60
CA LEU A 189 0.66 -5.37 -8.17
C LEU A 189 0.65 -6.74 -7.51
N ILE A 190 1.56 -6.95 -6.55
CA ILE A 190 1.54 -8.13 -5.69
C ILE A 190 0.71 -7.79 -4.45
N ALA A 191 -0.47 -8.40 -4.35
CA ALA A 191 -1.34 -8.28 -3.19
C ALA A 191 -1.29 -9.57 -2.38
N VAL A 192 -1.05 -9.45 -1.08
CA VAL A 192 -1.00 -10.59 -0.16
C VAL A 192 -2.12 -10.42 0.86
N LYS A 193 -2.91 -11.47 1.06
CA LYS A 193 -3.96 -11.47 2.08
C LYS A 193 -3.30 -11.58 3.46
N MET A 194 -3.37 -10.52 4.24
CA MET A 194 -2.80 -10.48 5.59
C MET A 194 -3.74 -11.08 6.64
N PRO A 195 -3.24 -11.59 7.78
CA PRO A 195 -4.06 -11.90 8.94
C PRO A 195 -4.92 -10.69 9.37
N THR A 196 -6.11 -10.98 9.88
CA THR A 196 -6.96 -9.97 10.51
C THR A 196 -6.59 -9.91 11.98
N ILE A 197 -6.00 -8.79 12.38
CA ILE A 197 -5.60 -8.49 13.76
C ILE A 197 -6.38 -7.25 14.19
N GLU A 198 -7.15 -7.37 15.25
CA GLU A 198 -7.74 -6.23 15.94
C GLU A 198 -6.79 -5.75 17.03
N LEU A 199 -6.65 -4.43 17.13
CA LEU A 199 -5.67 -3.80 18.01
C LEU A 199 -6.33 -2.66 18.78
N ASN A 200 -6.27 -2.74 20.10
CA ASN A 200 -6.56 -1.62 20.98
C ASN A 200 -5.25 -1.14 21.60
N VAL A 201 -5.01 0.18 21.56
CA VAL A 201 -3.79 0.78 22.08
C VAL A 201 -4.14 1.85 23.10
N VAL A 202 -3.63 1.70 24.31
CA VAL A 202 -3.70 2.71 25.37
C VAL A 202 -2.32 3.33 25.55
N ALA A 203 -2.22 4.63 25.33
CA ALA A 203 -0.97 5.37 25.48
C ALA A 203 -0.92 6.13 26.82
N THR A 204 0.25 6.16 27.44
CA THR A 204 0.64 7.15 28.46
C THR A 204 1.75 8.04 27.89
N ALA A 205 2.26 8.97 28.70
CA ALA A 205 3.40 9.79 28.29
C ALA A 205 4.67 8.96 28.05
N ASP A 206 4.81 7.82 28.71
CA ASP A 206 6.03 7.01 28.75
C ASP A 206 5.82 5.54 28.40
N SER A 207 4.60 5.15 28.00
CA SER A 207 4.30 3.77 27.65
C SER A 207 3.20 3.62 26.62
N LEU A 208 3.18 2.46 25.97
CA LEU A 208 2.13 2.00 25.08
C LEU A 208 1.71 0.59 25.51
N ALA A 209 0.42 0.42 25.81
CA ALA A 209 -0.19 -0.85 26.14
C ALA A 209 -1.04 -1.32 24.96
N PHE A 210 -0.81 -2.55 24.51
CA PHE A 210 -1.47 -3.15 23.34
C PHE A 210 -2.28 -4.37 23.75
N ASP A 211 -3.58 -4.35 23.45
CA ASP A 211 -4.42 -5.53 23.42
C ASP A 211 -4.50 -5.99 21.96
N VAL A 212 -4.04 -7.22 21.70
CA VAL A 212 -3.91 -7.79 20.36
C VAL A 212 -4.86 -8.98 20.25
N ASP A 213 -5.80 -8.94 19.30
CA ASP A 213 -6.67 -10.07 18.99
C ASP A 213 -6.46 -10.55 17.56
N LEU A 214 -6.07 -11.82 17.41
CA LEU A 214 -5.89 -12.47 16.12
C LEU A 214 -7.22 -13.10 15.68
N VAL A 215 -8.04 -12.29 15.00
CA VAL A 215 -9.39 -12.69 14.54
C VAL A 215 -9.35 -13.76 13.45
N SER A 216 -8.38 -13.68 12.53
CA SER A 216 -8.24 -14.66 11.44
C SER A 216 -6.83 -14.72 10.90
N ASN A 217 -6.29 -15.94 10.78
CA ASN A 217 -4.98 -16.15 10.18
C ASN A 217 -4.98 -15.95 8.65
N ASN A 218 -6.15 -15.93 8.00
CA ASN A 218 -6.28 -15.80 6.54
C ASN A 218 -5.39 -16.76 5.71
N GLY A 219 -5.16 -17.97 6.23
CA GLY A 219 -4.37 -19.02 5.57
C GLY A 219 -2.89 -19.04 5.95
N HIS A 220 -2.43 -18.13 6.82
CA HIS A 220 -1.08 -18.16 7.37
C HIS A 220 -0.94 -19.23 8.47
N ASP A 221 0.19 -19.91 8.50
CA ASP A 221 0.54 -20.90 9.52
C ASP A 221 1.12 -20.21 10.77
N ILE A 222 0.29 -19.51 11.51
CA ILE A 222 0.71 -18.74 12.69
C ILE A 222 0.73 -19.65 13.91
N GLN A 223 1.92 -19.96 14.43
CA GLN A 223 2.08 -20.71 15.68
C GLN A 223 2.31 -19.78 16.87
N ARG A 224 3.10 -18.73 16.67
CA ARG A 224 3.42 -17.71 17.69
C ARG A 224 3.45 -16.35 17.04
N LEU A 225 2.61 -15.43 17.49
CA LEU A 225 2.53 -14.06 17.00
C LEU A 225 3.39 -13.15 17.88
N PHE A 226 4.09 -12.20 17.27
CA PHE A 226 4.93 -11.24 17.97
C PHE A 226 4.56 -9.82 17.55
N LEU A 227 4.59 -8.91 18.51
CA LEU A 227 4.51 -7.47 18.31
C LEU A 227 5.88 -6.87 18.63
N GLU A 228 6.41 -6.11 17.68
CA GLU A 228 7.62 -5.32 17.88
C GLU A 228 7.28 -3.84 17.86
N VAL A 229 7.73 -3.11 18.88
CA VAL A 229 7.63 -1.65 18.97
C VAL A 229 9.04 -1.11 19.22
N ASN A 230 9.53 -0.26 18.31
CA ASN A 230 10.83 0.40 18.44
C ASN A 230 12.02 -0.54 18.72
N GLY A 231 12.06 -1.71 18.06
CA GLY A 231 13.13 -2.69 18.25
C GLY A 231 12.95 -3.63 19.44
N LEU A 232 11.99 -3.38 20.33
CA LEU A 232 11.62 -4.31 21.40
C LEU A 232 10.54 -5.24 20.89
N LYS A 233 10.78 -6.55 20.91
CA LYS A 233 9.85 -7.58 20.46
C LYS A 233 9.30 -8.36 21.65
N GLN A 234 7.98 -8.53 21.68
CA GLN A 234 7.28 -9.32 22.69
C GLN A 234 6.31 -10.29 21.99
N GLU A 235 6.10 -11.46 22.58
CA GLU A 235 5.13 -12.44 22.09
C GLU A 235 3.72 -12.02 22.48
N CYS A 236 2.79 -12.09 21.53
CA CYS A 236 1.38 -11.83 21.77
C CYS A 236 0.76 -13.03 22.48
N THR A 237 0.14 -12.77 23.63
CA THR A 237 -0.62 -13.74 24.41
C THR A 237 -1.99 -13.12 24.74
N ASP A 238 -2.79 -13.77 25.58
CA ASP A 238 -4.07 -13.19 26.06
C ASP A 238 -3.86 -11.98 27.01
N GLU A 239 -2.62 -11.70 27.41
CA GLU A 239 -2.27 -10.57 28.27
C GLU A 239 -1.91 -9.32 27.46
N THR A 240 -2.26 -8.14 28.00
CA THR A 240 -1.87 -6.84 27.45
C THR A 240 -0.34 -6.70 27.41
N LEU A 241 0.19 -6.34 26.25
CA LEU A 241 1.63 -6.11 26.06
C LEU A 241 1.96 -4.66 26.40
N ILE A 242 2.95 -4.44 27.28
CA ILE A 242 3.34 -3.10 27.72
C ILE A 242 4.77 -2.79 27.27
N PHE A 243 4.91 -1.68 26.55
CA PHE A 243 6.17 -1.09 26.13
C PHE A 243 6.37 0.22 26.89
N SER A 244 7.21 0.21 27.92
CA SER A 244 7.48 1.34 28.81
C SER A 244 8.83 2.02 28.53
N GLY A 245 9.07 3.17 29.17
CA GLY A 245 10.33 3.92 29.03
C GLY A 245 10.43 4.67 27.71
N LEU A 246 9.27 4.99 27.13
CA LEU A 246 9.15 5.75 25.89
C LEU A 246 9.31 7.25 26.17
N THR A 247 9.82 7.96 25.17
CA THR A 247 9.80 9.42 25.12
C THR A 247 8.36 9.87 24.90
N HIS A 248 7.94 10.88 25.64
CA HIS A 248 6.65 11.54 25.47
C HIS A 248 6.56 12.27 24.11
N ASP A 249 5.33 12.54 23.66
CA ASP A 249 5.01 13.15 22.36
C ASP A 249 5.78 12.56 21.16
N THR A 250 6.01 11.25 21.17
CA THR A 250 6.82 10.57 20.16
C THR A 250 6.03 9.48 19.45
N GLY A 251 6.18 9.44 18.12
CA GLY A 251 5.58 8.42 17.27
C GLY A 251 6.44 7.16 17.23
N TYR A 252 5.86 6.03 17.58
CA TYR A 252 6.49 4.72 17.59
C TYR A 252 5.89 3.83 16.51
N TYR A 253 6.76 3.33 15.63
CA TYR A 253 6.39 2.33 14.63
C TYR A 253 6.29 0.95 15.29
N TYR A 254 5.16 0.29 15.05
CA TYR A 254 4.94 -1.09 15.47
C TYR A 254 4.77 -2.01 14.25
N ARG A 255 5.18 -3.27 14.38
CA ARG A 255 4.99 -4.30 13.35
C ARG A 255 4.72 -5.67 13.96
N PHE A 256 3.97 -6.49 13.25
CA PHE A 256 3.77 -7.88 13.61
C PHE A 256 4.70 -8.84 12.84
N SER A 257 5.12 -9.90 13.50
CA SER A 257 5.75 -11.07 12.88
C SER A 257 5.21 -12.35 13.50
N TYR A 258 5.42 -13.50 12.86
CA TYR A 258 5.05 -14.78 13.45
C TYR A 258 6.07 -15.87 13.16
N LEU A 259 6.14 -16.88 14.04
CA LEU A 259 6.83 -18.14 13.76
C LEU A 259 5.84 -19.17 13.21
N ASP A 260 6.23 -19.85 12.15
CA ASP A 260 5.47 -20.96 11.56
C ASP A 260 5.76 -22.31 12.23
N SER A 261 5.08 -23.38 11.78
CA SER A 261 5.28 -24.75 12.28
C SER A 261 6.68 -25.31 12.05
N LEU A 262 7.46 -24.70 11.15
CA LEU A 262 8.86 -25.04 10.88
C LEU A 262 9.84 -24.17 11.70
N GLY A 263 9.33 -23.21 12.48
CA GLY A 263 10.14 -22.27 13.25
C GLY A 263 10.75 -21.14 12.41
N THR A 264 10.25 -20.91 11.19
CA THR A 264 10.66 -19.78 10.35
C THR A 264 9.88 -18.53 10.75
N GLU A 265 10.58 -17.40 10.91
CA GLU A 265 9.95 -16.12 11.21
C GLU A 265 9.52 -15.38 9.94
N HIS A 266 8.26 -14.95 9.91
CA HIS A 266 7.65 -14.21 8.81
C HIS A 266 7.19 -12.84 9.29
N THR A 267 7.49 -11.79 8.53
CA THR A 267 7.02 -10.43 8.82
C THR A 267 5.64 -10.22 8.20
N LEU A 268 4.73 -9.60 8.94
CA LEU A 268 3.41 -9.20 8.46
C LEU A 268 3.40 -7.74 8.01
N LEU A 269 2.49 -7.40 7.10
CA LEU A 269 2.22 -6.01 6.69
C LEU A 269 1.17 -5.34 7.60
N ASN A 270 0.70 -6.03 8.64
CA ASN A 270 -0.04 -5.43 9.74
C ASN A 270 0.96 -4.62 10.57
N ASP A 271 0.98 -3.32 10.37
CA ASP A 271 1.90 -2.39 11.04
C ASP A 271 1.32 -0.98 11.05
N GLY A 272 1.93 -0.09 11.82
CA GLY A 272 1.46 1.28 11.94
C GLY A 272 2.30 2.14 12.87
N ILE A 273 1.80 3.34 13.14
CA ILE A 273 2.41 4.28 14.09
C ILE A 273 1.41 4.52 15.22
N CYS A 274 1.92 4.51 16.44
CA CYS A 274 1.20 4.85 17.66
C CYS A 274 1.98 5.95 18.40
N GLN A 275 1.29 6.85 19.06
CA GLN A 275 1.88 8.07 19.64
C GLN A 275 1.82 7.97 21.16
N SER A 276 2.96 8.16 21.84
CA SER A 276 2.95 8.40 23.29
C SER A 276 2.31 9.76 23.59
N LEU A 277 1.66 9.88 24.74
CA LEU A 277 0.97 11.12 25.10
C LEU A 277 1.99 12.24 25.40
N LYS A 278 1.52 13.48 25.27
CA LYS A 278 2.25 14.63 25.81
C LYS A 278 2.17 14.66 27.33
N ILE A 279 3.20 15.16 27.98
CA ILE A 279 3.12 15.60 29.36
C ILE A 279 2.41 16.96 29.38
N PRO A 280 1.29 17.10 30.10
CA PRO A 280 0.63 18.39 30.21
C PRO A 280 1.54 19.40 30.93
N PRO A 281 1.50 20.70 30.55
CA PRO A 281 2.26 21.72 31.24
C PRO A 281 1.92 21.79 32.74
N GLU A 282 2.93 21.89 33.60
CA GLU A 282 2.76 22.07 35.03
C GLU A 282 2.85 23.56 35.40
N PHE A 283 1.79 24.09 36.00
CA PHE A 283 1.82 25.44 36.56
C PHE A 283 2.69 25.47 37.82
N ILE A 284 3.67 26.36 37.86
CA ILE A 284 4.58 26.49 39.01
C ILE A 284 4.12 27.64 39.91
N ARG A 285 4.01 28.86 39.36
CA ARG A 285 3.64 30.06 40.15
C ARG A 285 3.19 31.22 39.26
N LEU A 286 2.59 32.21 39.91
CA LEU A 286 2.42 33.55 39.35
C LEU A 286 3.49 34.47 39.92
N GLU A 287 4.09 35.27 39.06
CA GLU A 287 4.90 36.42 39.46
C GLU A 287 4.08 37.68 39.16
N ILE A 288 3.87 38.50 40.19
CA ILE A 288 3.09 39.73 40.09
C ILE A 288 4.03 40.88 40.43
N ALA A 289 4.21 41.80 39.48
CA ALA A 289 4.93 43.04 39.69
C ALA A 289 3.97 44.22 39.61
N GLU A 290 4.07 45.13 40.57
CA GLU A 290 3.29 46.37 40.59
C GLU A 290 4.04 47.48 39.86
N ALA A 291 3.39 48.08 38.87
CA ALA A 291 3.84 49.31 38.22
C ALA A 291 2.92 50.48 38.61
N PHE A 292 3.36 51.71 38.37
CA PHE A 292 2.62 52.92 38.74
C PHE A 292 1.17 52.98 38.19
N THR A 293 0.88 52.26 37.10
CA THR A 293 -0.42 52.32 36.41
C THR A 293 -1.04 50.94 36.10
N PHE A 294 -0.37 49.84 36.41
CA PHE A 294 -0.85 48.47 36.14
C PHE A 294 -0.13 47.42 36.99
N TYR A 295 -0.67 46.21 37.05
CA TYR A 295 0.05 45.03 37.53
C TYR A 295 0.50 44.20 36.33
N GLU A 296 1.77 43.81 36.29
CA GLU A 296 2.28 42.79 35.38
C GLU A 296 2.11 41.43 36.05
N ILE A 297 1.51 40.47 35.35
CA ILE A 297 1.26 39.12 35.85
C ILE A 297 1.89 38.14 34.87
N GLN A 298 2.92 37.45 35.33
CA GLN A 298 3.60 36.40 34.57
C GLN A 298 3.23 35.02 35.12
N ILE A 299 2.89 34.11 34.20
CA ILE A 299 2.61 32.71 34.52
C ILE A 299 3.91 31.93 34.29
N ILE A 300 4.44 31.36 35.35
CA ILE A 300 5.61 30.47 35.29
C ILE A 300 5.09 29.04 35.29
N TYR A 301 5.46 28.28 34.26
CA TYR A 301 5.07 26.90 34.06
C TYR A 301 6.22 26.11 33.42
N GLU A 302 6.19 24.79 33.57
CA GLU A 302 7.07 23.86 32.88
C GLU A 302 6.28 23.11 31.81
N ASP A 303 6.76 23.09 30.58
CA ASP A 303 6.14 22.39 29.45
C ASP A 303 7.23 21.60 28.72
N PRO A 304 7.54 20.38 29.19
CA PRO A 304 8.67 19.61 28.70
C PRO A 304 8.53 19.21 27.23
N ASP A 305 7.29 19.21 26.72
CA ASP A 305 6.96 18.90 25.32
C ASP A 305 6.88 20.13 24.41
N GLY A 306 6.97 21.35 24.97
CA GLY A 306 6.60 22.56 24.24
C GLY A 306 5.19 22.47 23.64
N SER A 307 4.32 21.65 24.27
CA SER A 307 2.97 21.31 23.85
C SER A 307 2.10 22.56 23.67
N GLY A 308 2.50 23.69 24.25
CA GLY A 308 1.93 25.02 24.03
C GLY A 308 0.48 25.14 24.48
N ALA A 309 -0.05 24.12 25.15
CA ALA A 309 -1.47 23.91 25.37
C ALA A 309 -1.86 24.15 26.83
N PHE A 310 -1.57 25.34 27.35
CA PHE A 310 -2.65 25.99 28.08
C PHE A 310 -3.66 26.47 27.02
N LEU A 311 -4.58 25.59 26.61
CA LEU A 311 -5.65 25.91 25.66
C LEU A 311 -6.43 27.16 26.10
N GLU A 312 -6.51 27.38 27.42
CA GLU A 312 -7.05 28.59 28.00
C GLU A 312 -6.53 28.75 29.45
N VAL A 313 -5.74 29.80 29.75
CA VAL A 313 -5.54 30.19 31.16
C VAL A 313 -6.57 31.26 31.54
N LYS A 314 -7.37 30.97 32.56
CA LYS A 314 -8.34 31.92 33.12
C LYS A 314 -7.81 32.49 34.43
N LEU A 315 -7.62 33.79 34.47
CA LEU A 315 -7.28 34.54 35.68
C LEU A 315 -8.53 35.26 36.18
N THR A 316 -8.90 35.09 37.44
CA THR A 316 -10.02 35.83 38.03
C THR A 316 -9.50 36.90 38.98
N ILE A 317 -9.79 38.17 38.69
CA ILE A 317 -9.44 39.31 39.55
C ILE A 317 -10.74 40.05 39.91
N ASN A 318 -11.02 40.20 41.21
CA ASN A 318 -12.19 40.90 41.73
C ASN A 318 -13.53 40.43 41.09
N GLY A 319 -13.67 39.12 40.86
CA GLY A 319 -14.85 38.52 40.25
C GLY A 319 -14.97 38.66 38.72
N ARG A 320 -13.99 39.29 38.06
CA ARG A 320 -13.90 39.34 36.59
C ARG A 320 -12.92 38.29 36.09
N VAL A 321 -13.34 37.50 35.10
CA VAL A 321 -12.52 36.47 34.45
C VAL A 321 -11.81 37.08 33.25
N TYR A 322 -10.50 36.87 33.18
CA TYR A 322 -9.61 37.28 32.10
C TYR A 322 -9.03 36.02 31.46
N THR A 323 -9.19 35.88 30.15
CA THR A 323 -8.53 34.81 29.38
C THR A 323 -7.17 35.31 28.92
N VAL A 324 -6.09 34.68 29.37
CA VAL A 324 -4.72 35.00 28.93
C VAL A 324 -4.48 34.32 27.58
N ARG A 325 -4.28 35.12 26.53
CA ARG A 325 -3.89 34.63 25.20
C ARG A 325 -2.37 34.73 25.07
N ARG A 326 -1.74 33.69 24.50
CA ARG A 326 -0.27 33.58 24.31
C ARG A 326 0.28 34.82 23.60
N ASN A 327 1.15 35.60 24.26
CA ASN A 327 2.08 36.48 23.56
C ASN A 327 3.34 35.65 23.26
N GLY A 328 3.63 35.42 21.98
CA GLY A 328 4.81 34.68 21.55
C GLY A 328 6.10 35.39 21.99
N GLY A 329 6.91 34.70 22.78
CA GLY A 329 8.29 35.07 23.08
C GLY A 329 9.16 33.83 22.94
N PHE A 330 10.14 33.89 22.04
CA PHE A 330 11.17 32.86 21.86
C PHE A 330 12.08 32.78 23.09
N PRO A 331 12.65 31.62 23.43
CA PRO A 331 13.73 31.57 24.41
C PRO A 331 15.00 32.16 23.79
N CYS A 332 15.56 33.14 24.47
CA CYS A 332 16.97 33.45 24.39
C CYS A 332 17.72 32.41 25.23
N TYR A 333 18.54 31.57 24.61
CA TYR A 333 19.94 31.29 24.95
C TYR A 333 20.63 30.70 23.73
#